data_AF-A0A5T7CGK2-F1
#
_entry.id   AF-A0A5T7CGK2-F1
#
_cell.length_a   1.000
_cell.length_b   1.000
_cell.length_c   1.000
_cell.angle_alpha   90.00
_cell.angle_beta   90.00
_cell.angle_gamma   90.00
#
_symmetry.space_group_name_H-M   'P 1'
#
loop_
_entity.id
_entity.type
_entity.pdbx_description
1 polymer ?
#
loop_
_entity_poly.entity_id
_entity_poly.type
_entity_poly.pdbx_seq_one_letter_code
_entity_poly.pdbx_strand_id
1 'polypeptide(L)' 'CLHAECIVGYDSEVKKVLIYDSMNTSPEWQSNIDVYDKLTLAFNDKYKNEDCSICGLYYDGVYEPKPLHSSSWKDWCTIL' A
#
# COMPACT_ATOMS: atom_id res chain seq x y z
N CYS A 1 2.53 -12.90 -15.73
CA CYS A 1 3.06 -13.27 -14.41
C CYS A 1 2.27 -12.52 -13.34
N LEU A 2 2.24 -13.03 -12.12
CA LEU A 2 1.73 -12.28 -10.96
C LEU A 2 2.85 -11.38 -10.40
N HIS A 3 2.47 -10.24 -9.82
CA HIS A 3 3.38 -9.27 -9.22
C HIS A 3 2.82 -8.84 -7.86
N ALA A 4 3.71 -8.62 -6.89
CA ALA A 4 3.33 -8.21 -5.55
C ALA A 4 4.02 -6.87 -5.21
N GLU A 5 3.22 -5.90 -4.81
CA GLU A 5 3.65 -4.58 -4.36
C GLU A 5 2.82 -4.16 -3.14
N CYS A 6 3.34 -3.22 -2.35
CA CYS A 6 2.74 -2.83 -1.07
C CYS A 6 2.28 -1.37 -1.07
N ILE A 7 1.01 -1.15 -0.71
CA ILE A 7 0.50 0.16 -0.34
C ILE A 7 0.90 0.43 1.12
N VAL A 8 1.72 1.45 1.37
CA VAL A 8 2.25 1.72 2.73
C VAL A 8 1.91 3.11 3.28
N GLY A 9 1.32 3.98 2.46
CA GLY A 9 0.94 5.32 2.90
C GLY A 9 0.03 6.02 1.89
N TYR A 10 -0.68 7.05 2.36
CA TYR A 10 -1.55 7.88 1.53
C TYR A 10 -1.41 9.34 1.95
N ASP A 11 -1.26 10.22 0.97
CA ASP A 11 -1.25 11.66 1.16
C ASP A 11 -2.45 12.28 0.42
N SER A 12 -3.38 12.80 1.23
CA SER A 12 -4.63 13.38 0.76
C SER A 12 -4.48 14.78 0.17
N GLU A 13 -3.39 15.51 0.49
CA GLU A 13 -3.13 16.87 0.00
C GLU A 13 -2.69 16.83 -1.45
N VAL A 14 -1.79 15.91 -1.78
CA VAL A 14 -1.26 15.73 -3.15
C VAL A 14 -1.95 14.63 -3.94
N LYS A 15 -2.89 13.89 -3.31
CA LYS A 15 -3.65 12.78 -3.94
C LYS A 15 -2.72 11.70 -4.50
N LYS A 16 -1.80 11.23 -3.66
CA LYS A 16 -0.84 10.18 -4.00
C LYS A 16 -0.82 9.08 -2.94
N VAL A 17 -0.40 7.90 -3.38
CA VAL A 17 -0.20 6.71 -2.56
C VAL A 17 1.28 6.39 -2.55
N LEU A 18 1.84 6.09 -1.39
CA LEU A 18 3.22 5.62 -1.26
C LEU A 18 3.24 4.10 -1.52
N ILE A 19 3.97 3.69 -2.55
CA ILE A 19 4.08 2.31 -3.02
C ILE A 19 5.51 1.80 -2.78
N TYR A 20 5.61 0.64 -2.15
CA TYR A 20 6.83 -0.16 -2.09
C TYR A 20 6.71 -1.29 -3.12
N ASP A 21 7.33 -1.10 -4.28
CA ASP A 21 7.44 -2.11 -5.32
C ASP A 21 8.90 -2.60 -5.37
N SER A 22 9.13 -3.90 -5.15
CA SER A 22 10.48 -4.48 -5.13
C SER A 22 11.17 -4.51 -6.49
N MET A 23 10.44 -4.27 -7.58
CA MET A 23 11.02 -4.13 -8.92
C MET A 23 11.59 -2.72 -9.14
N ASN A 24 11.22 -1.75 -8.31
CA ASN A 24 11.79 -0.41 -8.31
C ASN A 24 13.01 -0.34 -7.39
N THR A 25 13.84 0.69 -7.58
CA THR A 25 15.04 0.91 -6.73
C THR A 25 14.70 1.52 -5.37
N SER A 26 13.54 2.16 -5.24
CA SER A 26 13.10 2.84 -4.02
C SER A 26 11.57 3.00 -3.97
N PRO A 27 11.00 3.35 -2.82
CA PRO A 27 9.58 3.68 -2.69
C PRO A 27 9.17 4.89 -3.52
N GLU A 28 7.96 4.87 -4.06
CA GLU A 28 7.47 5.92 -4.95
C GLU A 28 6.08 6.44 -4.55
N TRP A 29 5.92 7.76 -4.60
CA TRP A 29 4.61 8.40 -4.52
C TRP A 29 3.94 8.38 -5.89
N GLN A 30 3.01 7.46 -6.07
CA GLN A 30 2.26 7.25 -7.31
C GLN A 30 0.91 7.96 -7.24
N SER A 31 0.36 8.38 -8.38
CA SER A 31 -0.92 9.08 -8.40
C SER A 31 -2.08 8.12 -8.09
N ASN A 32 -3.20 8.65 -7.61
CA ASN A 32 -4.38 7.82 -7.33
C ASN A 32 -4.87 7.04 -8.56
N ILE A 33 -4.74 7.61 -9.77
CA ILE A 33 -5.19 6.93 -10.99
C ILE A 33 -4.27 5.77 -11.36
N ASP A 34 -2.95 5.93 -11.20
CA ASP A 34 -1.99 4.86 -11.47
C ASP A 34 -2.22 3.66 -10.53
N VAL A 35 -2.49 3.93 -9.25
CA VAL A 35 -2.82 2.87 -8.28
C VAL A 35 -4.18 2.26 -8.54
N TYR A 36 -5.17 3.05 -8.98
CA TYR A 36 -6.48 2.53 -9.38
C TYR A 36 -6.39 1.59 -10.59
N ASP A 37 -5.54 1.92 -11.57
CA ASP A 37 -5.30 1.06 -12.73
C ASP A 37 -4.62 -0.26 -12.32
N LYS A 38 -3.69 -0.22 -11.35
CA LYS A 38 -3.11 -1.44 -10.73
C LYS A 38 -4.17 -2.30 -10.05
N LEU A 39 -5.05 -1.69 -9.26
CA LEU A 39 -6.18 -2.39 -8.64
C LEU A 39 -7.13 -2.99 -9.69
N THR A 40 -7.33 -2.30 -10.81
CA THR A 40 -8.17 -2.80 -11.90
C THR A 40 -7.65 -4.13 -12.46
N LEU A 41 -6.33 -4.31 -12.56
CA LEU A 41 -5.74 -5.58 -13.00
C LEU A 41 -6.03 -6.74 -12.03
N ALA A 42 -6.10 -6.48 -10.72
CA ALA A 42 -6.37 -7.51 -9.72
C ALA A 42 -7.86 -7.84 -9.56
N PHE A 43 -8.75 -6.86 -9.74
CA PHE A 43 -10.16 -6.98 -9.38
C PHE A 43 -11.14 -7.06 -10.55
N ASN A 44 -10.79 -6.57 -11.74
CA ASN A 44 -11.69 -6.61 -12.89
C ASN A 44 -11.59 -7.94 -13.63
N ASP A 45 -12.73 -8.61 -13.84
CA ASP A 45 -12.82 -9.93 -14.48
C ASP A 45 -12.22 -9.98 -15.89
N LYS A 46 -12.14 -8.84 -16.59
CA LYS A 46 -11.45 -8.75 -17.88
C LYS A 46 -9.99 -9.21 -17.82
N TYR A 47 -9.32 -9.08 -16.67
CA TYR A 47 -7.90 -9.38 -16.49
C TYR A 47 -7.63 -10.62 -15.64
N LYS A 48 -8.68 -11.28 -15.15
CA LYS A 48 -8.57 -12.46 -14.28
C LYS A 48 -8.64 -13.75 -15.10
N ASN A 49 -7.77 -14.69 -14.75
CA ASN A 49 -7.81 -16.07 -15.22
C ASN A 49 -7.93 -17.03 -14.02
N GLU A 50 -7.90 -18.34 -14.25
CA GLU A 50 -8.07 -19.36 -13.21
C GLU A 50 -6.99 -19.29 -12.12
N ASP A 51 -5.75 -18.96 -12.51
CA ASP A 51 -4.60 -18.80 -11.60
C ASP A 51 -4.64 -17.49 -10.79
N CYS A 52 -5.48 -16.52 -11.18
CA CYS A 52 -5.63 -15.23 -10.51
C CYS A 52 -6.52 -15.28 -9.25
N SER A 53 -6.86 -16.46 -8.74
CA SER A 53 -7.64 -16.60 -7.50
C SER A 53 -6.94 -16.00 -6.27
N ILE A 54 -5.60 -15.86 -6.33
CA ILE A 54 -4.76 -15.23 -5.29
C ILE A 54 -4.62 -13.70 -5.48
N CYS A 55 -5.09 -13.13 -6.58
CA CYS A 55 -5.02 -11.68 -6.79
C CYS A 55 -5.97 -10.95 -5.83
N GLY A 56 -5.48 -9.94 -5.14
CA GLY A 56 -6.28 -9.16 -4.21
C GLY A 56 -5.45 -8.29 -3.28
N LEU A 57 -6.09 -7.81 -2.23
CA LEU A 57 -5.46 -7.03 -1.16
C LEU A 57 -5.33 -7.88 0.10
N TYR A 58 -4.14 -7.87 0.68
CA TYR A 58 -3.81 -8.57 1.91
C TYR A 58 -3.24 -7.57 2.93
N TYR A 59 -3.35 -7.91 4.20
CA TYR A 59 -2.79 -7.12 5.30
C TYR A 59 -2.21 -8.07 6.36
N ASP A 60 -1.32 -7.55 7.20
CA ASP A 60 -0.82 -8.30 8.36
C ASP A 60 -1.91 -8.37 9.43
N GLY A 61 -2.46 -9.55 9.67
CA GLY A 61 -3.51 -9.79 10.66
C GLY A 61 -3.06 -9.58 12.12
N VAL A 62 -1.75 -9.42 12.36
CA VAL A 62 -1.18 -9.12 13.69
C VAL A 62 -1.04 -7.60 13.91
N TYR A 63 -1.19 -6.78 12.86
CA TYR A 63 -1.06 -5.33 12.99
C TYR A 63 -2.20 -4.72 13.80
N GLU A 64 -1.85 -3.99 14.87
CA GLU A 64 -2.77 -3.17 15.65
C GLU A 64 -2.48 -1.67 15.45
N PRO A 65 -3.50 -0.85 15.16
CA PRO A 65 -3.31 0.59 15.00
C PRO A 65 -2.91 1.23 16.33
N LYS A 66 -1.80 1.98 16.34
CA LYS A 66 -1.37 2.74 17.52
C LYS A 66 -2.26 3.99 17.72
N PRO A 67 -2.80 4.24 18.93
CA PRO A 67 -3.62 5.42 19.17
C PRO A 67 -2.83 6.71 18.97
N LEU A 68 -3.41 7.68 18.27
CA LEU A 68 -2.80 9.00 18.01
C LEU A 68 -2.58 9.84 19.28
N HIS A 69 -3.15 9.44 20.42
CA HIS A 69 -3.12 10.20 21.67
C HIS A 69 -2.63 9.43 22.91
N SER A 70 -2.00 8.26 22.77
CA SER A 70 -1.58 7.44 23.93
C SER A 70 -0.08 7.45 24.24
N SER A 71 0.64 8.51 23.90
CA SER A 71 2.02 8.71 24.35
C SER A 71 2.22 10.18 24.68
N SER A 72 2.66 10.46 25.91
CA SER A 72 3.16 11.78 26.27
C SER A 72 4.20 12.22 25.22
N TRP A 73 4.29 13.51 24.94
CA TRP A 73 5.23 14.12 23.97
C TRP A 73 6.72 13.70 24.11
N LYS A 74 7.08 12.87 25.10
CA LYS A 74 8.43 12.33 25.31
C LYS A 74 8.84 11.21 24.35
N ASP A 75 7.92 10.48 23.73
CA ASP A 75 8.30 9.28 22.94
C ASP A 75 8.70 9.59 21.48
N TRP A 76 8.51 10.83 21.02
CA TRP A 76 8.84 11.24 19.64
C TRP A 76 10.33 11.56 19.45
N CYS A 77 11.11 11.70 20.52
CA CYS A 77 12.52 12.08 20.46
C CYS A 77 13.51 10.91 20.31
N THR A 78 13.06 9.67 20.03
CA THR A 78 13.96 8.50 19.97
C THR A 78 14.05 7.84 18.59
N ILE A 79 13.80 8.59 17.52
CA ILE A 79 14.29 8.19 16.19
C ILE A 79 15.12 9.35 15.62
N LEU A 80 16.42 9.30 15.90
CA LEU A 80 17.49 10.01 15.21
C LEU A 80 18.48 8.96 14.69
#